data_AF-U1G9L3-F1
#
_entry.id   AF-U1G9L3-F1
#
_cell.length_a   1.000
_cell.length_b   1.000
_cell.length_c   1.000
_cell.angle_alpha   90.00
_cell.angle_beta   90.00
_cell.angle_gamma   90.00
#
_symmetry.space_group_name_H-M   'P 1'
#
loop_
_entity.id
_entity.type
_entity.pdbx_description
1 polymer ?
#
loop_
_entity_poly.entity_id
_entity_poly.type
_entity_poly.pdbx_seq_one_letter_code
_entity_poly.pdbx_strand_id
1 'polypeptide(L)'
;MENYCIGTLEHVDRESHAELPSIAEQLATRRRSSGVTPLFALLEYAHSLDIPDEIFEHPSIKEIERIGTDLVVFQNDIISYCKEEAEGVNHNLVAIFRINGMPAQQAFEAVNALLRKCYRDWYLALADLPQWGEKIDAQVQKYIQGVQDVVLANLNWRCVISFHISMCT
;
A
#
# COMPACT_ATOMS: atom_id res chain seq x y z
N MET A 1 12.37 9.39 -0.99
CA MET A 1 12.33 9.27 0.49
C MET A 1 11.70 10.48 1.18
N GLU A 2 11.83 11.70 0.65
CA GLU A 2 11.22 12.91 1.24
C GLU A 2 9.72 12.76 1.55
N ASN A 3 8.92 12.30 0.57
CA ASN A 3 7.48 12.07 0.76
C ASN A 3 7.15 11.12 1.91
N TYR A 4 8.00 10.12 2.16
CA TYR A 4 7.84 9.19 3.27
C TYR A 4 8.04 9.89 4.62
N CYS A 5 9.14 10.64 4.75
CA CYS A 5 9.41 11.41 5.96
C CYS A 5 8.29 12.42 6.25
N ILE A 6 7.80 13.12 5.22
CA ILE A 6 6.66 14.05 5.34
C ILE A 6 5.41 13.31 5.84
N GLY A 7 5.05 12.18 5.21
CA GLY A 7 3.89 11.40 5.64
C GLY A 7 3.99 10.88 7.07
N THR A 8 5.20 10.53 7.52
CA THR A 8 5.44 10.15 8.93
C THR A 8 5.27 11.34 9.87
N LEU A 9 5.79 12.51 9.51
CA LEU A 9 5.62 13.73 10.31
C LEU A 9 4.16 14.15 10.42
N GLU A 10 3.38 14.05 9.33
CA GLU A 10 1.94 14.32 9.34
C GLU A 10 1.17 13.39 10.30
N HIS A 11 1.57 12.12 10.39
CA HIS A 11 0.97 11.20 11.38
C HIS A 11 1.27 11.62 12.81
N VAL A 12 2.53 11.96 13.11
CA VAL A 12 2.94 12.39 14.46
C VAL A 12 2.21 13.67 14.86
N ASP A 13 2.09 14.63 13.94
CA ASP A 13 1.41 15.89 14.17
C ASP A 13 -0.07 15.69 14.52
N ARG A 14 -0.79 14.87 13.74
CA ARG A 14 -2.22 14.58 13.99
C ARG A 14 -2.45 13.81 15.28
N GLU A 15 -1.60 12.84 15.60
CA GLU A 15 -1.68 12.13 16.87
C GLU A 15 -1.44 13.08 18.06
N SER A 16 -0.57 14.08 17.90
CA SER A 16 -0.32 15.08 18.94
C SER A 16 -1.48 16.04 19.18
N HIS A 17 -2.29 16.31 18.14
CA HIS A 17 -3.44 17.22 18.20
C HIS A 17 -4.79 16.50 18.41
N ALA A 18 -4.81 15.17 18.48
CA ALA A 18 -6.02 14.35 18.58
C ALA A 18 -7.07 14.65 17.49
N GLU A 19 -6.62 15.09 16.32
CA GLU A 19 -7.48 15.37 15.18
C GLU A 19 -7.78 14.08 14.41
N LEU A 20 -9.07 13.81 14.19
CA LEU A 20 -9.52 12.70 13.37
C LEU A 20 -9.58 13.14 11.90
N PRO A 21 -8.72 12.63 11.02
CA PRO A 21 -8.75 13.01 9.62
C PRO A 21 -9.99 12.44 8.92
N SER A 22 -10.41 13.09 7.84
CA SER A 22 -11.36 12.49 6.92
C SER A 22 -10.77 11.20 6.31
N ILE A 23 -11.64 10.31 5.82
CA ILE A 23 -11.21 9.06 5.16
C ILE A 23 -10.24 9.34 4.00
N ALA A 24 -10.47 10.40 3.23
CA ALA A 24 -9.62 10.78 2.10
C ALA A 24 -8.24 11.25 2.56
N GLU A 25 -8.18 12.08 3.61
CA GLU A 25 -6.92 12.54 4.21
C GLU A 25 -6.14 11.38 4.81
N GLN A 26 -6.83 10.43 5.46
CA GLN A 26 -6.17 9.25 5.99
C GLN A 26 -5.59 8.40 4.87
N LEU A 27 -6.34 8.13 3.80
CA LEU A 27 -5.80 7.38 2.66
C LEU A 27 -4.55 8.05 2.10
N ALA A 28 -4.58 9.38 1.92
CA ALA A 28 -3.45 10.13 1.39
C ALA A 28 -2.22 10.04 2.31
N THR A 29 -2.44 10.13 3.62
CA THR A 29 -1.37 10.08 4.63
C THR A 29 -0.81 8.69 4.77
N ARG A 30 -1.66 7.65 4.80
CA ARG A 30 -1.26 6.24 4.81
C ARG A 30 -0.41 5.86 3.60
N ARG A 31 -0.74 6.38 2.41
CA ARG A 31 0.07 6.19 1.20
C ARG A 31 1.46 6.81 1.35
N ARG A 32 1.53 8.05 1.83
CA ARG A 32 2.82 8.75 2.03
C ARG A 32 3.65 8.10 3.12
N SER A 33 3.05 7.76 4.25
CA SER A 33 3.72 7.15 5.41
C SER A 33 4.05 5.67 5.22
N SER A 34 3.75 5.09 4.05
CA SER A 34 4.05 3.69 3.78
C SER A 34 5.53 3.49 3.48
N GLY A 35 6.19 2.64 4.25
CA GLY A 35 7.59 2.25 4.00
C GLY A 35 7.78 1.42 2.72
N VAL A 36 6.70 1.09 2.00
CA VAL A 36 6.74 0.31 0.76
C VAL A 36 7.23 1.15 -0.41
N THR A 37 6.88 2.44 -0.47
CA THR A 37 7.33 3.32 -1.56
C THR A 37 8.85 3.42 -1.65
N PRO A 38 9.61 3.65 -0.55
CA PRO A 38 11.07 3.61 -0.63
C PRO A 38 11.63 2.20 -0.90
N LEU A 39 10.89 1.13 -0.57
CA LEU A 39 11.30 -0.25 -0.89
C LEU A 39 11.31 -0.52 -2.40
N PHE A 40 10.40 0.10 -3.17
CA PHE A 40 10.38 -0.07 -4.64
C PHE A 40 11.65 0.46 -5.31
N ALA A 41 12.21 1.56 -4.83
CA ALA A 41 13.51 2.05 -5.30
C ALA A 41 14.65 1.04 -5.08
N LEU A 42 14.54 0.15 -4.08
CA LEU A 42 15.53 -0.90 -3.84
C LEU A 42 15.38 -2.09 -4.80
N LEU A 43 14.25 -2.26 -5.47
CA LEU A 43 14.03 -3.35 -6.43
C LEU A 43 14.94 -3.20 -7.65
N GLU A 44 15.14 -1.97 -8.12
CA GLU A 44 16.06 -1.65 -9.22
C GLU A 44 17.47 -2.16 -8.90
N TYR A 45 17.98 -1.79 -7.71
CA TYR A 45 19.28 -2.24 -7.23
C TYR A 45 19.34 -3.76 -7.03
N ALA A 46 18.33 -4.34 -6.36
CA ALA A 46 18.29 -5.77 -6.02
C ALA A 46 18.25 -6.67 -7.27
N HIS A 47 17.60 -6.22 -8.34
CA HIS A 47 17.50 -6.97 -9.59
C HIS A 47 18.54 -6.58 -10.64
N SER A 48 19.41 -5.62 -10.32
CA SER A 48 20.41 -5.04 -11.23
C SER A 48 19.77 -4.57 -12.54
N LEU A 49 18.70 -3.80 -12.42
CA LEU A 49 17.97 -3.25 -13.55
C LEU A 49 18.64 -1.97 -14.02
N ASP A 50 18.65 -1.78 -15.34
CA ASP A 50 19.13 -0.61 -16.07
C ASP A 50 17.96 -0.09 -16.91
N ILE A 51 17.00 0.53 -16.22
CA ILE A 51 15.78 1.10 -16.79
C ILE A 51 15.93 2.63 -16.77
N PRO A 52 15.78 3.32 -17.92
CA PRO A 52 15.84 4.78 -17.95
C PRO A 52 14.80 5.45 -17.04
N ASP A 53 15.19 6.54 -16.38
CA ASP A 53 14.31 7.33 -15.50
C ASP A 53 13.00 7.75 -16.17
N GLU A 54 13.03 8.05 -17.46
CA GLU A 54 11.85 8.42 -18.27
C GLU A 54 10.76 7.34 -18.25
N ILE A 55 11.15 6.08 -18.08
CA ILE A 55 10.23 4.94 -17.98
C ILE A 55 9.66 4.82 -16.56
N PHE A 56 10.47 5.07 -15.53
CA PHE A 56 9.97 5.14 -14.15
C PHE A 56 9.01 6.32 -13.95
N GLU A 57 9.18 7.40 -14.70
CA GLU A 57 8.26 8.54 -14.73
C GLU A 57 7.04 8.33 -15.63
N HIS A 58 6.97 7.21 -16.36
CA HIS A 58 5.81 6.90 -17.18
C HIS A 58 4.55 6.69 -16.31
N PRO A 59 3.39 7.27 -16.67
CA PRO A 59 2.17 7.18 -15.86
C PRO A 59 1.77 5.76 -15.47
N SER A 60 1.89 4.79 -16.39
CA SER A 60 1.55 3.38 -16.11
C SER A 60 2.45 2.76 -15.02
N ILE A 61 3.74 3.11 -14.98
CA ILE A 61 4.68 2.59 -13.96
C ILE A 61 4.37 3.23 -12.60
N LYS A 62 4.18 4.55 -12.56
CA LYS A 62 3.75 5.25 -11.34
C LYS A 62 2.42 4.72 -10.82
N GLU A 63 1.49 4.38 -11.70
CA GLU A 63 0.19 3.82 -11.33
C GLU A 63 0.35 2.40 -10.77
N ILE A 64 1.22 1.56 -11.35
CA ILE A 64 1.57 0.24 -10.81
C ILE A 64 2.16 0.36 -9.40
N GLU A 65 3.11 1.27 -9.17
CA GLU A 65 3.69 1.51 -7.85
C GLU A 65 2.65 2.03 -6.84
N ARG A 66 1.78 2.94 -7.28
CA ARG A 66 0.68 3.47 -6.46
C ARG A 66 -0.26 2.36 -6.04
N ILE A 67 -0.66 1.49 -6.98
CA ILE A 67 -1.55 0.36 -6.70
C ILE A 67 -0.85 -0.69 -5.84
N GLY A 68 0.42 -0.98 -6.07
CA GLY A 68 1.22 -1.89 -5.24
C GLY A 68 1.31 -1.40 -3.80
N THR A 69 1.52 -0.10 -3.60
CA THR A 69 1.51 0.53 -2.27
C THR A 69 0.13 0.40 -1.61
N ASP A 70 -0.95 0.69 -2.34
CA ASP A 70 -2.32 0.56 -1.85
C ASP A 70 -2.67 -0.86 -1.43
N LEU A 71 -2.28 -1.86 -2.24
CA LEU A 71 -2.51 -3.27 -1.93
C LEU A 71 -1.86 -3.63 -0.60
N VAL A 72 -0.59 -3.29 -0.40
CA VAL A 72 0.12 -3.57 0.86
C VAL A 72 -0.51 -2.85 2.04
N VAL A 73 -0.85 -1.57 1.90
CA VAL A 73 -1.45 -0.78 2.98
C VAL A 73 -2.82 -1.35 3.38
N PHE A 74 -3.70 -1.63 2.42
CA PHE A 74 -5.05 -2.14 2.71
C PHE A 74 -5.03 -3.56 3.25
N GLN A 75 -4.17 -4.43 2.72
CA GLN A 75 -3.97 -5.78 3.26
C GLN A 75 -3.44 -5.71 4.69
N ASN A 76 -2.47 -4.83 4.95
CA ASN A 76 -1.95 -4.63 6.29
C ASN A 76 -3.05 -4.19 7.24
N ASP A 77 -3.82 -3.14 6.90
CA ASP A 77 -4.86 -2.59 7.77
C ASP A 77 -5.94 -3.63 8.11
N ILE A 78 -6.34 -4.48 7.15
CA ILE A 78 -7.30 -5.56 7.42
C ILE A 78 -6.72 -6.59 8.39
N ILE A 79 -5.47 -7.03 8.17
CA ILE A 79 -4.86 -8.12 8.95
C ILE A 79 -4.43 -7.66 10.33
N SER A 80 -3.96 -6.41 10.48
CA SER A 80 -3.48 -5.89 11.77
C SER A 80 -4.57 -5.25 12.63
N TYR A 81 -5.78 -5.04 12.09
CA TYR A 81 -6.87 -4.32 12.79
C TYR A 81 -7.11 -4.80 14.23
N CYS A 82 -7.26 -6.11 14.44
CA CYS A 82 -7.54 -6.67 15.77
C CYS A 82 -6.48 -6.30 16.81
N LYS A 83 -5.21 -6.37 16.40
CA LYS A 83 -4.09 -5.99 17.26
C LYS A 83 -4.09 -4.49 17.52
N GLU A 84 -4.25 -3.72 16.45
CA GLU A 84 -4.21 -2.26 16.49
C GLU A 84 -5.37 -1.67 17.30
N GLU A 85 -6.57 -2.25 17.24
CA GLU A 85 -7.71 -1.89 18.08
C GLU A 85 -7.42 -2.14 19.57
N ALA A 86 -6.78 -3.25 19.91
CA ALA A 86 -6.38 -3.56 21.28
C ALA A 86 -5.26 -2.62 21.80
N GLU A 87 -4.41 -2.12 20.93
CA GLU A 87 -3.33 -1.17 21.24
C GLU A 87 -3.80 0.29 21.21
N GLY A 88 -5.06 0.57 20.82
CA GLY A 88 -5.61 1.92 20.73
C GLY A 88 -5.10 2.72 19.53
N VAL A 89 -4.66 2.04 18.47
CA VAL A 89 -4.13 2.66 17.25
C VAL A 89 -5.28 3.16 16.37
N ASN A 90 -5.35 4.47 16.18
CA ASN A 90 -6.48 5.12 15.48
C ASN A 90 -6.21 5.43 14.00
N HIS A 91 -4.98 5.19 13.51
CA HIS A 91 -4.60 5.49 12.12
C HIS A 91 -4.90 4.34 11.13
N ASN A 92 -5.56 3.26 11.57
CA ASN A 92 -6.03 2.17 10.70
C ASN A 92 -7.28 2.57 9.92
N LEU A 93 -7.35 2.25 8.62
CA LEU A 93 -8.52 2.59 7.80
C LEU A 93 -9.82 1.98 8.32
N VAL A 94 -9.81 0.73 8.79
CA VAL A 94 -10.98 0.08 9.39
C VAL A 94 -11.40 0.82 10.67
N ALA A 95 -10.44 1.24 11.50
CA ALA A 95 -10.71 2.04 12.70
C ALA A 95 -11.37 3.37 12.33
N ILE A 96 -10.87 4.07 11.31
CA ILE A 96 -11.46 5.34 10.86
C ILE A 96 -12.87 5.15 10.32
N PHE A 97 -13.13 4.13 9.51
CA PHE A 97 -14.49 3.85 9.06
C PHE A 97 -15.44 3.62 10.25
N ARG A 98 -14.98 2.94 11.29
CA ARG A 98 -15.76 2.71 12.52
C ARG A 98 -15.97 3.99 13.33
N ILE A 99 -14.95 4.82 13.47
CA ILE A 99 -15.05 6.14 14.13
C ILE A 99 -16.05 7.04 13.39
N ASN A 100 -16.14 6.92 12.07
CA ASN A 100 -17.15 7.59 11.24
C ASN A 100 -18.56 6.96 11.33
N GLY A 101 -18.79 6.02 12.27
CA GLY A 101 -20.10 5.44 12.57
C GLY A 101 -20.44 4.17 11.81
N MET A 102 -19.52 3.59 11.03
CA MET A 102 -19.77 2.31 10.35
C MET A 102 -19.66 1.14 11.33
N PRO A 103 -20.60 0.16 11.30
CA PRO A 103 -20.42 -1.12 11.98
C PRO A 103 -19.14 -1.83 11.52
N ALA A 104 -18.54 -2.64 12.38
CA ALA A 104 -17.28 -3.32 12.09
C ALA A 104 -17.29 -4.08 10.76
N GLN A 105 -18.34 -4.88 10.51
CA GLN A 105 -18.50 -5.62 9.26
C GLN A 105 -18.52 -4.71 8.02
N GLN A 106 -19.25 -3.59 8.08
CA GLN A 106 -19.33 -2.65 6.97
C GLN A 106 -18.00 -1.92 6.75
N ALA A 107 -17.25 -1.62 7.82
CA ALA A 107 -15.91 -1.04 7.71
C ALA A 107 -14.94 -1.99 7.01
N PHE A 108 -14.95 -3.29 7.37
CA PHE A 108 -14.15 -4.30 6.67
C PHE A 108 -14.57 -4.45 5.20
N GLU A 109 -15.87 -4.44 4.91
CA GLU A 109 -16.40 -4.50 3.54
C GLU A 109 -15.98 -3.28 2.72
N ALA A 110 -15.95 -2.08 3.31
CA ALA A 110 -15.49 -0.86 2.65
C ALA A 110 -14.00 -0.96 2.27
N VAL A 111 -13.13 -1.39 3.18
CA VAL A 111 -11.69 -1.57 2.87
C VAL A 111 -11.49 -2.70 1.86
N ASN A 112 -12.27 -3.79 1.95
CA ASN A 112 -12.22 -4.87 0.97
C ASN A 112 -12.67 -4.42 -0.42
N ALA A 113 -13.65 -3.51 -0.51
CA ALA A 113 -14.07 -2.92 -1.78
C ALA A 113 -12.95 -2.08 -2.42
N LEU A 114 -12.18 -1.33 -1.61
CA LEU A 114 -10.98 -0.63 -2.06
C LEU A 114 -9.92 -1.62 -2.57
N LEU A 115 -9.68 -2.71 -1.85
CA LEU A 115 -8.74 -3.75 -2.26
C LEU A 115 -9.14 -4.42 -3.60
N ARG A 116 -10.43 -4.75 -3.77
CA ARG A 116 -10.97 -5.28 -5.03
C ARG A 116 -10.80 -4.30 -6.19
N LYS A 117 -10.99 -3.00 -5.91
CA LYS A 117 -10.71 -1.94 -6.88
C LYS A 117 -9.24 -1.93 -7.28
N CYS A 118 -8.30 -2.02 -6.33
CA CYS A 118 -6.87 -2.10 -6.64
C CYS A 118 -6.52 -3.27 -7.56
N TYR A 119 -7.07 -4.47 -7.34
CA TYR A 119 -6.82 -5.61 -8.23
C TYR A 119 -7.30 -5.34 -9.66
N ARG A 120 -8.48 -4.75 -9.84
CA ARG A 120 -8.97 -4.40 -11.17
C ARG A 120 -8.09 -3.33 -11.82
N ASP A 121 -7.78 -2.27 -11.08
CA ASP A 121 -6.99 -1.14 -11.59
C ASP A 121 -5.56 -1.60 -11.93
N TRP A 122 -5.02 -2.61 -11.24
CA TRP A 122 -3.73 -3.25 -11.57
C TRP A 122 -3.73 -3.87 -12.96
N TYR A 123 -4.76 -4.65 -13.31
CA TYR A 123 -4.86 -5.27 -14.64
C TYR A 123 -5.00 -4.22 -15.75
N LEU A 124 -5.70 -3.11 -15.48
CA LEU A 124 -5.81 -2.00 -16.42
C LEU A 124 -4.46 -1.30 -16.62
N ALA A 125 -3.74 -1.02 -15.52
CA ALA A 125 -2.42 -0.41 -15.59
C ALA A 125 -1.40 -1.27 -16.35
N LEU A 126 -1.48 -2.60 -16.22
CA LEU A 126 -0.67 -3.53 -17.01
C LEU A 126 -1.04 -3.53 -18.50
N ALA A 127 -2.33 -3.40 -18.83
CA ALA A 127 -2.80 -3.36 -20.21
C ALA A 127 -2.39 -2.06 -20.92
N ASP A 128 -2.26 -0.96 -20.17
CA ASP A 128 -1.85 0.35 -20.66
C ASP A 128 -0.31 0.55 -20.70
N LEU A 129 0.47 -0.53 -20.59
CA LEU A 129 1.93 -0.46 -20.73
C LEU A 129 2.32 -0.27 -22.21
N PRO A 130 3.07 0.79 -22.55
CA PRO A 130 3.64 0.93 -23.88
C PRO A 130 4.80 -0.06 -24.08
N GLN A 131 5.28 -0.15 -25.32
CA GLN A 131 6.44 -0.95 -25.68
C GLN A 131 7.66 -0.04 -25.82
N TRP A 132 8.72 -0.33 -25.08
CA TRP A 132 9.98 0.43 -25.13
C TRP A 132 11.10 -0.36 -25.83
N GLY A 133 10.83 -1.61 -26.18
CA GLY A 133 11.74 -2.50 -26.89
C GLY A 133 12.19 -3.67 -26.03
N GLU A 134 12.43 -4.82 -26.66
CA GLU A 134 12.57 -6.13 -26.01
C GLU A 134 13.49 -6.14 -24.77
N LYS A 135 14.68 -5.51 -24.86
CA LYS A 135 15.64 -5.47 -23.74
C LYS A 135 15.09 -4.69 -22.54
N ILE A 136 14.43 -3.55 -22.79
CA ILE A 136 13.88 -2.71 -21.74
C ILE A 136 12.60 -3.31 -21.19
N ASP A 137 11.73 -3.80 -22.07
CA ASP A 137 10.47 -4.46 -21.69
C ASP A 137 10.74 -5.65 -20.76
N ALA A 138 11.77 -6.47 -21.02
CA ALA A 138 12.16 -7.57 -20.15
C ALA A 138 12.56 -7.10 -18.73
N GLN A 139 13.25 -5.96 -18.62
CA GLN A 139 13.64 -5.38 -17.34
C GLN A 139 12.43 -4.78 -16.60
N VAL A 140 11.55 -4.08 -17.32
CA VAL A 140 10.30 -3.53 -16.79
C VAL A 140 9.40 -4.66 -16.26
N GLN A 141 9.26 -5.78 -16.98
CA GLN A 141 8.51 -6.94 -16.49
C GLN A 141 9.12 -7.51 -15.20
N LYS A 142 10.45 -7.56 -15.10
CA LYS A 142 11.14 -7.99 -13.88
C LYS A 142 10.91 -7.02 -12.72
N TYR A 143 10.86 -5.71 -12.98
CA TYR A 143 10.50 -4.70 -11.98
C TYR A 143 9.07 -4.88 -11.48
N ILE A 144 8.11 -5.04 -12.40
CA ILE A 144 6.70 -5.28 -12.08
C ILE A 144 6.53 -6.55 -11.25
N GLN A 145 7.25 -7.62 -11.60
CA GLN A 145 7.28 -8.85 -10.80
C GLN A 145 7.80 -8.57 -9.38
N GLY A 146 8.87 -7.78 -9.23
CA GLY A 146 9.38 -7.37 -7.92
C GLY A 146 8.33 -6.61 -7.09
N VAL A 147 7.53 -5.74 -7.70
CA VAL A 147 6.41 -5.06 -7.02
C VAL A 147 5.35 -6.08 -6.56
N GLN A 148 5.00 -7.05 -7.40
CA GLN A 148 4.08 -8.13 -7.02
C GLN A 148 4.64 -8.98 -5.88
N ASP A 149 5.94 -9.29 -5.92
CA ASP A 149 6.61 -10.07 -4.89
C ASP A 149 6.60 -9.34 -3.55
N VAL A 150 6.74 -8.01 -3.53
CA VAL A 150 6.58 -7.21 -2.31
C VAL A 150 5.16 -7.30 -1.74
N VAL A 151 4.13 -7.22 -2.59
CA VAL A 151 2.73 -7.39 -2.16
C VAL A 151 2.50 -8.78 -1.58
N LEU A 152 2.96 -9.82 -2.28
CA LEU A 152 2.82 -11.20 -1.85
C LEU A 152 3.62 -11.51 -0.57
N ALA A 153 4.84 -10.96 -0.46
CA ALA A 153 5.67 -11.08 0.72
C ALA A 153 4.99 -10.47 1.94
N ASN A 154 4.31 -9.32 1.80
CA ASN A 154 3.54 -8.73 2.89
C ASN A 154 2.44 -9.69 3.38
N LEU A 155 1.64 -10.25 2.47
CA LEU A 155 0.61 -11.23 2.81
C LEU A 155 1.21 -12.46 3.52
N ASN A 156 2.27 -13.04 2.96
CA ASN A 156 2.88 -14.25 3.51
C ASN A 156 3.49 -14.01 4.89
N TRP A 157 4.23 -12.91 5.05
CA TRP A 157 4.83 -12.53 6.32
C TRP A 157 3.75 -12.31 7.39
N ARG A 158 2.66 -11.65 7.02
CA ARG A 158 1.52 -11.42 7.90
C ARG A 158 0.77 -12.70 8.23
N CYS A 159 0.58 -13.64 7.29
CA CYS A 159 -0.02 -14.93 7.60
C CYS A 159 0.84 -15.72 8.61
N VAL A 160 2.15 -15.79 8.39
CA VAL A 160 3.07 -16.51 9.29
C VAL A 160 3.11 -15.88 10.70
N ILE A 161 3.05 -14.56 10.80
CA ILE A 161 3.12 -13.85 12.09
C ILE A 161 1.75 -13.71 12.76
N SER A 162 0.67 -13.49 12.01
CA SER A 162 -0.69 -13.44 12.56
C SER A 162 -1.16 -14.79 13.11
N PHE A 163 -0.54 -15.92 12.74
CA PHE A 163 -0.73 -17.18 13.46
C PHE A 163 -0.40 -17.08 14.97
N HIS A 164 0.32 -16.04 15.40
CA HIS A 164 0.64 -15.75 16.80
C HIS A 164 -0.22 -14.63 17.42
N ILE A 165 -1.16 -14.03 16.67
CA ILE A 165 -1.98 -12.90 17.14
C ILE A 165 -3.45 -13.29 16.98
N SER A 166 -4.12 -13.54 18.13
CA SER A 166 -5.49 -14.04 18.22
C SER A 166 -6.48 -13.30 17.30
N MET A 167 -7.26 -14.07 16.53
CA MET A 167 -8.41 -13.52 15.79
C MET A 167 -9.47 -13.04 16.79
N CYS A 168 -9.97 -11.81 16.61
CA CYS A 168 -11.09 -11.31 17.40
C CYS A 168 -12.34 -12.16 17.14
N THR A 169 -12.86 -12.77 18.20
CA THR A 169 -14.22 -13.32 18.27
C THR A 169 -15.14 -12.36 18.98
#